data_AF-A1VMJ6-F1
#
_entry.id   AF-A1VMJ6-F1
#
_cell.length_a   1.000
_cell.length_b   1.000
_cell.length_c   1.000
_cell.angle_alpha   90.00
_cell.angle_beta   90.00
_cell.angle_gamma   90.00
#
_symmetry.space_group_name_H-M   'P 1'
#
loop_
_entity.id
_entity.type
_entity.pdbx_description
1 polymer ?
#
loop_
_entity_poly.entity_id
_entity_poly.type
_entity_poly.pdbx_seq_one_letter_code
_entity_poly.pdbx_strand_id
1 'polypeptide(L)'
;MRHSIATVSLSGMLREKLQAAAAAHFDGVEIFENDLLQFPGTPAEVRRICEDLGLRIDMFQPFRDFDGTTPAQVARSLERAERKFDVMQELGTELILVCSNVQPDALGDVDQLAGQFHQLAERAGRRGMRIAYEALAWGSQVKLWSQAWSVVERVNHPHMGLALDSFHTLSLRDDPGGIARLPGEKIFFVQLADAPWVNTDVLTHSRHYRCFPGQGEMEVTRFTAAVIESGYSGPLSLEIFNDEFRSAPARANAVDARRSLLWLEDQVCQSRAKDAPPCKAPLFAPPPAPVLTGWAFVEFAVDPAAGGRLAAWLQATGFHRIGHHRSKKVDLYGQGEVRIIVNLEEDSLARSHFEQHGTSACAVALATPDVAGALARAEALLCPRVNGRVGQNELTIPSVRAPDGSLLYFCEAPQGGRYAFEADFVMDESALHGGALGDRARFDHLVQAVPAGQVEPWVLFHRAVLGLAPERNVVMHDPYGVIRSREIESTDREVRVSITVSERDNTSVSRAVSSFRGAGVQQIAIAVTDLVATARALKASGAPLLPVPANYYDDLLARYDIDAGLLAAMRELGILYDREADGGEFLHLYLTPFDDRFHFELVERRAGYAGYGAPNAPSRLAAMAQWRQAQQ
;
A
#
# COMPACT_ATOMS: atom_id res chain seq x y z
N MET A 1 19.85 -8.99 -3.24
CA MET A 1 19.86 -10.46 -3.50
C MET A 1 19.38 -10.72 -4.92
N ARG A 2 19.23 -11.99 -5.35
CA ARG A 2 18.39 -12.30 -6.52
C ARG A 2 16.92 -12.27 -6.11
N HIS A 3 16.05 -11.84 -7.01
CA HIS A 3 14.63 -11.70 -6.76
C HIS A 3 13.81 -12.56 -7.71
N SER A 4 12.89 -13.32 -7.13
CA SER A 4 12.01 -14.21 -7.88
C SER A 4 10.55 -13.96 -7.50
N ILE A 5 9.64 -14.47 -8.32
CA ILE A 5 8.20 -14.41 -8.04
C ILE A 5 7.53 -15.69 -8.54
N ALA A 6 6.67 -16.27 -7.73
CA ALA A 6 5.83 -17.37 -8.17
C ALA A 6 4.78 -16.88 -9.17
N THR A 7 4.56 -17.62 -10.26
CA THR A 7 3.55 -17.24 -11.26
C THR A 7 2.14 -17.19 -10.66
N VAL A 8 1.89 -17.89 -9.55
CA VAL A 8 0.60 -17.81 -8.84
C VAL A 8 0.30 -16.42 -8.26
N SER A 9 1.34 -15.61 -8.01
CA SER A 9 1.25 -14.23 -7.49
C SER A 9 0.75 -13.22 -8.52
N LEU A 10 0.62 -13.61 -9.79
CA LEU A 10 0.20 -12.74 -10.89
C LEU A 10 -1.03 -13.30 -11.61
N SER A 11 -1.88 -12.40 -12.11
CA SER A 11 -3.04 -12.71 -12.94
C SER A 11 -2.66 -12.94 -14.42
N GLY A 12 -3.60 -13.44 -15.22
CA GLY A 12 -3.41 -13.68 -16.66
C GLY A 12 -2.86 -15.06 -17.00
N MET A 13 -2.60 -15.30 -18.28
CA MET A 13 -2.02 -16.55 -18.79
C MET A 13 -0.51 -16.59 -18.52
N LEU A 14 0.08 -17.79 -18.47
CA LEU A 14 1.50 -17.98 -18.13
C LEU A 14 2.45 -17.04 -18.90
N ARG A 15 2.26 -16.85 -20.21
CA ARG A 15 3.09 -15.93 -21.01
C ARG A 15 2.99 -14.48 -20.54
N GLU A 16 1.80 -14.00 -20.21
CA GLU A 16 1.57 -12.63 -19.74
C GLU A 16 2.23 -12.40 -18.38
N LYS A 17 2.14 -13.40 -17.49
CA LYS A 17 2.81 -13.40 -16.18
C LYS A 17 4.33 -13.31 -16.32
N LEU A 18 4.93 -14.12 -17.19
CA LEU A 18 6.38 -14.10 -17.46
C LEU A 18 6.81 -12.75 -18.05
N GLN A 19 6.04 -12.20 -18.99
CA GLN A 19 6.31 -10.87 -19.55
C GLN A 19 6.21 -9.76 -18.50
N ALA A 20 5.24 -9.84 -17.58
CA ALA A 20 5.10 -8.88 -16.48
C ALA A 20 6.28 -8.98 -15.50
N ALA A 21 6.68 -10.19 -15.11
CA ALA A 21 7.83 -10.41 -14.23
C ALA A 21 9.13 -9.87 -14.85
N ALA A 22 9.37 -10.16 -16.14
CA ALA A 22 10.54 -9.65 -16.86
C ALA A 22 10.53 -8.11 -16.97
N ALA A 23 9.38 -7.52 -17.32
CA ALA A 23 9.22 -6.06 -17.41
C ALA A 23 9.41 -5.35 -16.06
N ALA A 24 9.12 -6.01 -14.94
CA ALA A 24 9.38 -5.53 -13.59
C ALA A 24 10.80 -5.87 -13.09
N HIS A 25 11.67 -6.42 -13.94
CA HIS A 25 13.07 -6.73 -13.63
C HIS A 25 13.26 -7.74 -12.50
N PHE A 26 12.44 -8.80 -12.46
CA PHE A 26 12.74 -10.01 -11.70
C PHE A 26 13.89 -10.80 -12.34
N ASP A 27 14.69 -11.48 -11.53
CA ASP A 27 15.79 -12.33 -11.99
C ASP A 27 15.31 -13.74 -12.37
N GLY A 28 14.21 -14.18 -11.78
CA GLY A 28 13.61 -15.48 -12.08
C GLY A 28 12.18 -15.63 -11.57
N VAL A 29 11.64 -16.81 -11.83
CA VAL A 29 10.25 -17.16 -11.52
C VAL A 29 10.16 -18.56 -10.93
N GLU A 30 9.14 -18.77 -10.12
CA GLU A 30 8.69 -20.11 -9.74
C GLU A 30 7.52 -20.50 -10.62
N ILE A 31 7.64 -21.60 -11.34
CA ILE A 31 6.54 -22.08 -12.20
C ILE A 31 5.56 -22.85 -11.33
N PHE A 32 4.38 -22.25 -11.14
CA PHE A 32 3.26 -22.91 -10.50
C PHE A 32 2.64 -23.92 -11.47
N GLU A 33 2.54 -25.17 -11.04
CA GLU A 33 2.11 -26.30 -11.88
C GLU A 33 0.78 -26.03 -12.58
N ASN A 34 -0.18 -25.39 -11.89
CA ASN A 34 -1.49 -25.13 -12.47
C ASN A 34 -1.43 -24.14 -13.64
N ASP A 35 -0.48 -23.20 -13.65
CA ASP A 35 -0.28 -22.29 -14.79
C ASP A 35 0.33 -23.04 -15.98
N LEU A 36 1.21 -24.02 -15.73
CA LEU A 36 1.76 -24.89 -16.77
C LEU A 36 0.67 -25.79 -17.38
N LEU A 37 -0.22 -26.34 -16.56
CA LEU A 37 -1.35 -27.16 -17.04
C LEU A 37 -2.35 -26.37 -17.89
N GLN A 38 -2.43 -25.06 -17.70
CA GLN A 38 -3.28 -24.15 -18.47
C GLN A 38 -2.56 -23.54 -19.68
N PHE A 39 -1.25 -23.75 -19.80
CA PHE A 39 -0.47 -23.27 -20.92
C PHE A 39 -0.65 -24.23 -22.12
N PRO A 40 -1.00 -23.73 -23.31
CA PRO A 40 -1.27 -24.57 -24.48
C PRO A 40 -0.01 -25.22 -25.10
N GLY A 41 1.19 -24.80 -24.67
CA GLY A 41 2.46 -25.28 -25.17
C GLY A 41 3.17 -26.28 -24.26
N THR A 42 4.41 -26.61 -24.58
CA THR A 42 5.22 -27.59 -23.81
C THR A 42 6.05 -26.92 -22.71
N PRO A 43 6.52 -27.67 -21.69
CA PRO A 43 7.46 -27.14 -20.70
C PRO A 43 8.76 -26.61 -21.33
N ALA A 44 9.26 -27.26 -22.39
CA ALA A 44 10.43 -26.77 -23.14
C ALA A 44 10.17 -25.43 -23.86
N GLU A 45 8.92 -25.13 -24.26
CA GLU A 45 8.55 -23.82 -24.79
C GLU A 45 8.49 -22.76 -23.68
N VAL A 46 8.02 -23.11 -22.48
CA VAL A 46 8.07 -22.21 -21.31
C VAL A 46 9.51 -21.83 -20.99
N ARG A 47 10.42 -22.82 -20.97
CA ARG A 47 11.86 -22.57 -20.80
C ARG A 47 12.38 -21.55 -21.81
N ARG A 48 12.09 -21.74 -23.10
CA ARG A 48 12.53 -20.84 -24.18
C ARG A 48 11.97 -19.43 -23.99
N ILE A 49 10.70 -19.30 -23.60
CA ILE A 49 10.09 -18.00 -23.30
C ILE A 49 10.83 -17.31 -22.15
N CYS A 50 11.16 -18.03 -21.07
CA CYS A 50 11.93 -17.48 -19.96
C CYS A 50 13.33 -17.06 -20.43
N GLU A 51 14.03 -17.88 -21.20
CA GLU A 51 15.35 -17.55 -21.78
C GLU A 51 15.30 -16.29 -22.66
N ASP A 52 14.30 -16.17 -23.54
CA ASP A 52 14.07 -15.00 -24.40
C ASP A 52 13.79 -13.72 -23.59
N LEU A 53 13.13 -13.87 -22.42
CA LEU A 53 12.81 -12.78 -21.51
C LEU A 53 13.94 -12.48 -20.48
N GLY A 54 15.00 -13.28 -20.47
CA GLY A 54 16.09 -13.15 -19.50
C GLY A 54 15.73 -13.62 -18.08
N LEU A 55 14.70 -14.45 -17.92
CA LEU A 55 14.26 -15.01 -16.64
C LEU A 55 14.83 -16.40 -16.39
N ARG A 56 15.25 -16.67 -15.15
CA ARG A 56 15.52 -18.04 -14.67
C ARG A 56 14.22 -18.71 -14.24
N ILE A 57 14.17 -20.04 -14.34
CA ILE A 57 13.15 -20.84 -13.64
C ILE A 57 13.80 -21.38 -12.38
N ASP A 58 13.64 -20.66 -11.27
CA ASP A 58 14.35 -20.98 -10.03
C ASP A 58 13.74 -22.16 -9.27
N MET A 59 12.44 -22.44 -9.49
CA MET A 59 11.74 -23.55 -8.84
C MET A 59 10.51 -24.00 -9.63
N PHE A 60 10.19 -25.29 -9.55
CA PHE A 60 8.89 -25.85 -9.93
C PHE A 60 8.09 -26.22 -8.69
N GLN A 61 6.80 -25.87 -8.65
CA GLN A 61 5.99 -26.08 -7.44
C GLN A 61 4.49 -26.17 -7.73
N PRO A 62 3.69 -26.77 -6.84
CA PRO A 62 4.08 -27.53 -5.64
C PRO A 62 4.04 -29.04 -5.87
N PHE A 63 4.83 -29.80 -5.12
CA PHE A 63 4.67 -31.25 -4.97
C PHE A 63 4.03 -31.55 -3.61
N ARG A 64 2.76 -31.98 -3.62
CA ARG A 64 1.99 -32.23 -2.40
C ARG A 64 2.03 -33.69 -1.97
N ASP A 65 1.79 -33.94 -0.68
CA ASP A 65 1.46 -35.24 -0.09
C ASP A 65 2.44 -36.35 -0.53
N PHE A 66 3.73 -36.16 -0.22
CA PHE A 66 4.77 -37.12 -0.60
C PHE A 66 4.76 -38.38 0.26
N ASP A 67 4.84 -38.22 1.59
CA ASP A 67 4.96 -39.33 2.53
C ASP A 67 3.70 -40.20 2.57
N GLY A 68 3.86 -41.44 3.02
CA GLY A 68 2.77 -42.39 3.15
C GLY A 68 2.97 -43.37 4.31
N THR A 69 1.88 -43.93 4.79
CA THR A 69 1.86 -44.91 5.89
C THR A 69 2.12 -46.33 5.42
N THR A 70 2.04 -46.58 4.12
CA THR A 70 2.28 -47.89 3.52
C THR A 70 3.39 -47.83 2.46
N PRO A 71 4.21 -48.90 2.30
CA PRO A 71 5.23 -48.95 1.25
C PRO A 71 4.69 -48.70 -0.17
N ALA A 72 3.45 -49.12 -0.45
CA ALA A 72 2.80 -48.91 -1.73
C ALA A 72 2.45 -47.43 -1.99
N GLN A 73 2.05 -46.67 -0.96
CA GLN A 73 1.84 -45.22 -1.09
C GLN A 73 3.17 -44.51 -1.40
N VAL A 74 4.23 -44.85 -0.65
CA VAL A 74 5.58 -44.27 -0.85
C VAL A 74 6.08 -44.56 -2.26
N ALA A 75 5.96 -45.80 -2.74
CA ALA A 75 6.36 -46.17 -4.10
C ALA A 75 5.62 -45.34 -5.17
N ARG A 76 4.30 -45.16 -5.02
CA ARG A 76 3.52 -44.32 -5.95
C ARG A 76 3.93 -42.85 -5.92
N SER A 77 4.22 -42.30 -4.74
CA SER A 77 4.72 -40.93 -4.60
C SER A 77 6.09 -40.75 -5.22
N LEU A 78 7.00 -41.73 -5.08
CA LEU A 78 8.30 -41.72 -5.75
C LEU A 78 8.15 -41.77 -7.29
N GLU A 79 7.26 -42.60 -7.82
CA GLU A 79 6.97 -42.60 -9.27
C GLU A 79 6.37 -41.28 -9.76
N ARG A 80 5.51 -40.65 -8.95
CA ARG A 80 4.98 -39.31 -9.26
C ARG A 80 6.09 -38.27 -9.27
N ALA A 81 7.05 -38.36 -8.36
CA ALA A 81 8.22 -37.49 -8.34
C ALA A 81 9.09 -37.66 -9.59
N GLU A 82 9.34 -38.90 -10.05
CA GLU A 82 10.08 -39.15 -11.31
C GLU A 82 9.42 -38.46 -12.51
N ARG A 83 8.08 -38.54 -12.61
CA ARG A 83 7.32 -37.83 -13.66
C ARG A 83 7.45 -36.30 -13.55
N LYS A 84 7.55 -35.75 -12.34
CA LYS A 84 7.81 -34.31 -12.17
C LYS A 84 9.25 -33.96 -12.52
N PHE A 85 10.21 -34.83 -12.25
CA PHE A 85 11.60 -34.64 -12.69
C PHE A 85 11.73 -34.59 -14.21
N ASP A 86 10.95 -35.38 -14.95
CA ASP A 86 10.89 -35.28 -16.42
C ASP A 86 10.42 -33.88 -16.87
N VAL A 87 9.35 -33.35 -16.27
CA VAL A 87 8.86 -31.99 -16.54
C VAL A 87 9.91 -30.93 -16.19
N MET A 88 10.57 -31.07 -15.04
CA MET A 88 11.61 -30.12 -14.60
C MET A 88 12.82 -30.10 -15.54
N GLN A 89 13.22 -31.25 -16.10
CA GLN A 89 14.29 -31.32 -17.10
C GLN A 89 13.93 -30.52 -18.36
N GLU A 90 12.68 -30.62 -18.83
CA GLU A 90 12.20 -29.81 -19.96
C GLU A 90 12.12 -28.32 -19.62
N LEU A 91 11.62 -27.97 -18.42
CA LEU A 91 11.64 -26.59 -17.92
C LEU A 91 13.07 -26.06 -17.72
N GLY A 92 14.06 -26.94 -17.54
CA GLY A 92 15.44 -26.55 -17.23
C GLY A 92 15.62 -26.03 -15.80
N THR A 93 14.80 -26.49 -14.85
CA THR A 93 14.93 -26.16 -13.43
C THR A 93 15.38 -27.36 -12.61
N GLU A 94 16.13 -27.11 -11.54
CA GLU A 94 16.75 -28.15 -10.71
C GLU A 94 16.08 -28.29 -9.34
N LEU A 95 15.14 -27.41 -8.99
CA LEU A 95 14.56 -27.34 -7.64
C LEU A 95 13.05 -27.56 -7.69
N ILE A 96 12.56 -28.46 -6.85
CA ILE A 96 11.12 -28.66 -6.63
C ILE A 96 10.77 -28.43 -5.16
N LEU A 97 9.69 -27.70 -4.93
CA LEU A 97 9.11 -27.52 -3.61
C LEU A 97 8.22 -28.72 -3.27
N VAL A 98 8.49 -29.35 -2.13
CA VAL A 98 7.66 -30.41 -1.55
C VAL A 98 7.02 -29.85 -0.28
N CYS A 99 5.70 -29.69 -0.28
CA CYS A 99 4.97 -29.25 0.89
C CYS A 99 4.75 -30.40 1.87
N SER A 100 4.73 -30.11 3.17
CA SER A 100 4.29 -31.04 4.21
C SER A 100 2.89 -31.59 3.92
N ASN A 101 2.68 -32.87 4.21
CA ASN A 101 1.44 -33.56 3.95
C ASN A 101 0.29 -33.08 4.85
N VAL A 102 -0.89 -32.93 4.23
CA VAL A 102 -2.12 -32.41 4.85
C VAL A 102 -3.19 -33.48 5.02
N GLN A 103 -2.90 -34.72 4.61
CA GLN A 103 -3.85 -35.83 4.74
C GLN A 103 -3.97 -36.27 6.20
N PRO A 104 -5.16 -36.74 6.65
CA PRO A 104 -5.36 -37.19 8.02
C PRO A 104 -4.48 -38.38 8.43
N ASP A 105 -4.08 -39.21 7.46
CA ASP A 105 -3.20 -40.37 7.65
C ASP A 105 -1.71 -40.04 7.42
N ALA A 106 -1.31 -38.77 7.42
CA ALA A 106 0.09 -38.37 7.26
C ALA A 106 1.00 -38.96 8.35
N LEU A 107 2.23 -39.30 7.96
CA LEU A 107 3.20 -39.96 8.83
C LEU A 107 3.78 -38.98 9.87
N GLY A 108 3.60 -39.30 11.17
CA GLY A 108 4.09 -38.45 12.27
C GLY A 108 5.49 -38.78 12.80
N ASP A 109 6.01 -39.97 12.49
CA ASP A 109 7.33 -40.40 12.97
C ASP A 109 8.46 -39.78 12.14
N VAL A 110 9.30 -38.95 12.78
CA VAL A 110 10.35 -38.19 12.10
C VAL A 110 11.42 -39.07 11.43
N ASP A 111 11.71 -40.24 12.00
CA ASP A 111 12.76 -41.13 11.50
C ASP A 111 12.28 -41.89 10.26
N GLN A 112 11.04 -42.36 10.27
CA GLN A 112 10.40 -42.94 9.09
C GLN A 112 10.22 -41.88 7.99
N LEU A 113 9.79 -40.67 8.35
CA LEU A 113 9.64 -39.57 7.41
C LEU A 113 10.98 -39.22 6.75
N ALA A 114 12.05 -39.11 7.54
CA ALA A 114 13.40 -38.91 7.04
C ALA A 114 13.84 -40.08 6.13
N GLY A 115 13.53 -41.33 6.47
CA GLY A 115 13.83 -42.48 5.62
C GLY A 115 13.13 -42.43 4.25
N GLN A 116 11.89 -41.94 4.18
CA GLN A 116 11.17 -41.76 2.92
C GLN A 116 11.74 -40.58 2.10
N PHE A 117 12.01 -39.46 2.75
CA PHE A 117 12.61 -38.29 2.10
C PHE A 117 14.04 -38.54 1.62
N HIS A 118 14.81 -39.38 2.30
CA HIS A 118 16.13 -39.80 1.84
C HIS A 118 16.04 -40.52 0.49
N GLN A 119 15.07 -41.43 0.31
CA GLN A 119 14.84 -42.10 -0.98
C GLN A 119 14.46 -41.12 -2.09
N LEU A 120 13.65 -40.10 -1.77
CA LEU A 120 13.33 -39.03 -2.72
C LEU A 120 14.57 -38.22 -3.10
N ALA A 121 15.38 -37.85 -2.12
CA ALA A 121 16.60 -37.07 -2.31
C ALA A 121 17.67 -37.83 -3.11
N GLU A 122 17.80 -39.14 -2.92
CA GLU A 122 18.68 -39.99 -3.74
C GLU A 122 18.24 -40.00 -5.21
N ARG A 123 16.94 -40.16 -5.47
CA ARG A 123 16.38 -40.13 -6.84
C ARG A 123 16.56 -38.77 -7.49
N ALA A 124 16.27 -37.70 -6.76
CA ALA A 124 16.52 -36.33 -7.21
C ALA A 124 18.00 -36.16 -7.58
N GLY A 125 18.92 -36.58 -6.70
CA GLY A 125 20.36 -36.48 -6.93
C GLY A 125 20.86 -37.20 -8.17
N ARG A 126 20.33 -38.41 -8.47
CA ARG A 126 20.66 -39.15 -9.71
C ARG A 126 20.30 -38.39 -10.99
N ARG A 127 19.36 -37.44 -10.90
CA ARG A 127 18.90 -36.62 -12.03
C ARG A 127 19.39 -35.17 -11.99
N GLY A 128 20.27 -34.83 -11.03
CA GLY A 128 20.74 -33.46 -10.82
C GLY A 128 19.68 -32.54 -10.19
N MET A 129 18.61 -33.09 -9.63
CA MET A 129 17.52 -32.34 -9.00
C MET A 129 17.73 -32.20 -7.50
N ARG A 130 17.03 -31.24 -6.90
CA ARG A 130 17.05 -30.91 -5.48
C ARG A 130 15.63 -30.75 -4.96
N ILE A 131 15.45 -31.11 -3.70
CA ILE A 131 14.18 -31.04 -2.98
C ILE A 131 14.25 -29.92 -1.94
N ALA A 132 13.33 -28.97 -2.01
CA ALA A 132 13.10 -28.00 -0.94
C ALA A 132 11.86 -28.40 -0.16
N TYR A 133 12.02 -28.78 1.12
CA TYR A 133 10.92 -29.19 1.97
C TYR A 133 10.34 -27.99 2.72
N GLU A 134 9.05 -27.77 2.58
CA GLU A 134 8.30 -26.65 3.17
C GLU A 134 7.28 -27.18 4.20
N ALA A 135 7.21 -26.53 5.36
CA ALA A 135 6.14 -26.75 6.32
C ALA A 135 4.95 -25.83 6.01
N LEU A 136 3.81 -26.41 5.64
CA LEU A 136 2.55 -25.68 5.55
C LEU A 136 2.01 -25.44 6.95
N ALA A 137 1.50 -24.25 7.23
CA ALA A 137 0.92 -23.91 8.54
C ALA A 137 -0.26 -24.82 8.97
N TRP A 138 -0.88 -25.52 8.02
CA TRP A 138 -1.94 -26.50 8.22
C TRP A 138 -1.50 -27.94 7.91
N GLY A 139 -0.21 -28.23 7.84
CA GLY A 139 0.30 -29.59 7.71
C GLY A 139 -0.14 -30.47 8.90
N SER A 140 -0.48 -31.73 8.61
CA SER A 140 -1.06 -32.64 9.61
C SER A 140 -0.09 -32.95 10.74
N GLN A 141 1.19 -33.14 10.41
CA GLN A 141 2.24 -33.55 11.36
C GLN A 141 3.39 -32.52 11.42
N VAL A 142 3.78 -31.98 10.26
CA VAL A 142 4.84 -30.96 10.12
C VAL A 142 4.19 -29.65 9.71
N LYS A 143 4.24 -28.64 10.59
CA LYS A 143 3.65 -27.32 10.35
C LYS A 143 4.53 -26.14 10.77
N LEU A 144 5.62 -26.42 11.50
CA LEU A 144 6.62 -25.43 11.90
C LEU A 144 7.89 -25.61 11.08
N TRP A 145 8.59 -24.50 10.79
CA TRP A 145 9.87 -24.56 10.07
C TRP A 145 10.90 -25.41 10.83
N SER A 146 10.86 -25.41 12.16
CA SER A 146 11.75 -26.21 13.01
C SER A 146 11.48 -27.71 12.90
N GLN A 147 10.22 -28.12 12.67
CA GLN A 147 9.88 -29.52 12.43
C GLN A 147 10.37 -29.98 11.05
N ALA A 148 10.20 -29.15 10.02
CA ALA A 148 10.78 -29.42 8.70
C ALA A 148 12.31 -29.51 8.77
N TRP A 149 12.95 -28.63 9.57
CA TRP A 149 14.40 -28.69 9.79
C TRP A 149 14.83 -30.01 10.41
N SER A 150 14.15 -30.50 11.45
CA SER A 150 14.45 -31.80 12.06
C SER A 150 14.43 -32.95 11.05
N VAL A 151 13.50 -32.92 10.08
CA VAL A 151 13.46 -33.91 8.98
C VAL A 151 14.67 -33.73 8.06
N VAL A 152 14.93 -32.51 7.57
CA VAL A 152 16.05 -32.21 6.65
C VAL A 152 17.41 -32.57 7.28
N GLU A 153 17.60 -32.24 8.55
CA GLU A 153 18.80 -32.55 9.33
C GLU A 153 18.99 -34.06 9.45
N ARG A 154 17.92 -34.81 9.76
CA ARG A 154 17.97 -36.27 9.87
C ARG A 154 18.23 -36.97 8.52
N VAL A 155 17.65 -36.45 7.43
CA VAL A 155 17.90 -36.96 6.07
C VAL A 155 19.37 -36.79 5.67
N ASN A 156 19.97 -35.65 6.08
CA ASN A 156 21.38 -35.30 5.85
C ASN A 156 21.88 -35.58 4.42
N HIS A 157 21.12 -35.18 3.41
CA HIS A 157 21.46 -35.39 2.00
C HIS A 157 21.76 -34.05 1.30
N PRO A 158 22.76 -33.96 0.39
CA PRO A 158 23.08 -32.70 -0.30
C PRO A 158 22.00 -32.24 -1.30
N HIS A 159 21.12 -33.13 -1.76
CA HIS A 159 19.99 -32.80 -2.63
C HIS A 159 18.67 -32.55 -1.89
N MET A 160 18.71 -32.36 -0.57
CA MET A 160 17.55 -31.97 0.22
C MET A 160 17.89 -30.82 1.17
N GLY A 161 17.02 -29.83 1.19
CA GLY A 161 17.11 -28.64 2.04
C GLY A 161 15.73 -28.10 2.39
N LEU A 162 15.70 -26.95 3.06
CA LEU A 162 14.49 -26.26 3.46
C LEU A 162 14.01 -25.28 2.38
N ALA A 163 12.69 -25.22 2.20
CA ALA A 163 12.00 -24.02 1.74
C ALA A 163 11.40 -23.33 2.99
N LEU A 164 11.68 -22.04 3.14
CA LEU A 164 11.13 -21.23 4.23
C LEU A 164 10.09 -20.26 3.66
N ASP A 165 8.87 -20.33 4.16
CA ASP A 165 7.78 -19.39 3.83
C ASP A 165 7.47 -18.50 5.04
N SER A 166 7.49 -17.19 4.83
CA SER A 166 7.26 -16.21 5.91
C SER A 166 5.82 -16.24 6.42
N PHE A 167 4.81 -16.42 5.56
CA PHE A 167 3.43 -16.52 5.98
C PHE A 167 3.21 -17.78 6.82
N HIS A 168 3.71 -18.93 6.41
CA HIS A 168 3.54 -20.19 7.16
C HIS A 168 4.16 -20.11 8.55
N THR A 169 5.29 -19.42 8.68
CA THR A 169 5.94 -19.17 9.98
C THR A 169 5.14 -18.16 10.82
N LEU A 170 4.87 -16.98 10.25
CA LEU A 170 4.36 -15.83 11.01
C LEU A 170 2.86 -15.93 11.31
N SER A 171 2.06 -16.58 10.44
CA SER A 171 0.63 -16.81 10.68
C SER A 171 0.35 -17.68 11.91
N LEU A 172 1.29 -18.56 12.26
CA LEU A 172 1.24 -19.37 13.49
C LEU A 172 1.84 -18.66 14.70
N ARG A 173 2.34 -17.42 14.54
CA ARG A 173 3.14 -16.68 15.54
C ARG A 173 4.39 -17.47 15.98
N ASP A 174 4.94 -18.30 15.09
CA ASP A 174 6.20 -19.01 15.33
C ASP A 174 7.38 -18.03 15.29
N ASP A 175 8.41 -18.29 16.09
CA ASP A 175 9.55 -17.39 16.22
C ASP A 175 10.56 -17.61 15.08
N PRO A 176 10.77 -16.64 14.17
CA PRO A 176 11.76 -16.78 13.11
C PRO A 176 13.20 -16.64 13.59
N GLY A 177 13.45 -16.16 14.81
CA GLY A 177 14.80 -15.90 15.31
C GLY A 177 15.71 -17.14 15.34
N GLY A 178 15.12 -18.34 15.41
CA GLY A 178 15.88 -19.59 15.33
C GLY A 178 16.51 -19.87 13.97
N ILE A 179 15.97 -19.29 12.88
CA ILE A 179 16.45 -19.48 11.51
C ILE A 179 17.89 -18.98 11.34
N ALA A 180 18.28 -17.93 12.05
CA ALA A 180 19.63 -17.36 12.00
C ALA A 180 20.74 -18.34 12.40
N ARG A 181 20.40 -19.43 13.09
CA ARG A 181 21.35 -20.48 13.50
C ARG A 181 21.44 -21.65 12.52
N LEU A 182 20.60 -21.68 11.49
CA LEU A 182 20.62 -22.74 10.48
C LEU A 182 21.85 -22.59 9.59
N PRO A 183 22.41 -23.70 9.05
CA PRO A 183 23.38 -23.62 7.97
C PRO A 183 22.71 -23.02 6.73
N GLY A 184 23.10 -21.81 6.32
CA GLY A 184 22.47 -21.10 5.20
C GLY A 184 22.48 -21.87 3.87
N GLU A 185 23.43 -22.79 3.66
CA GLU A 185 23.48 -23.68 2.49
C GLU A 185 22.41 -24.79 2.50
N LYS A 186 21.79 -25.06 3.66
CA LYS A 186 20.66 -25.99 3.79
C LYS A 186 19.31 -25.31 3.57
N ILE A 187 19.26 -23.99 3.48
CA ILE A 187 18.10 -23.26 3.02
C ILE A 187 18.19 -23.17 1.49
N PHE A 188 17.34 -23.89 0.79
CA PHE A 188 17.35 -23.95 -0.67
C PHE A 188 16.50 -22.85 -1.30
N PHE A 189 15.43 -22.44 -0.62
CA PHE A 189 14.50 -21.44 -1.14
C PHE A 189 13.81 -20.64 -0.04
N VAL A 190 13.42 -19.41 -0.35
CA VAL A 190 12.73 -18.51 0.59
C VAL A 190 11.57 -17.85 -0.15
N GLN A 191 10.36 -18.08 0.34
CA GLN A 191 9.13 -17.45 -0.14
C GLN A 191 8.66 -16.43 0.89
N LEU A 192 8.36 -15.24 0.40
CA LEU A 192 7.96 -14.10 1.19
C LEU A 192 6.52 -13.75 0.85
N ALA A 193 5.72 -13.70 1.90
CA ALA A 193 4.33 -13.29 1.89
C ALA A 193 4.04 -12.58 3.22
N ASP A 194 3.50 -11.37 3.10
CA ASP A 194 2.89 -10.63 4.20
C ASP A 194 1.40 -10.93 4.24
N ALA A 195 0.71 -10.50 5.30
CA ALA A 195 -0.74 -10.55 5.38
C ALA A 195 -1.26 -9.65 6.51
N PRO A 196 -2.52 -9.17 6.43
CA PRO A 196 -3.19 -8.52 7.55
C PRO A 196 -3.61 -9.55 8.62
N TRP A 197 -3.85 -9.12 9.86
CA TRP A 197 -4.47 -10.00 10.84
C TRP A 197 -5.98 -10.11 10.62
N VAL A 198 -6.46 -11.32 10.32
CA VAL A 198 -7.87 -11.63 10.13
C VAL A 198 -8.33 -12.77 11.03
N ASN A 199 -9.59 -12.74 11.44
CA ASN A 199 -10.21 -13.78 12.26
C ASN A 199 -10.79 -14.89 11.37
N THR A 200 -9.93 -15.77 10.85
CA THR A 200 -10.30 -16.93 10.02
C THR A 200 -9.28 -18.06 10.21
N ASP A 201 -9.55 -19.25 9.68
CA ASP A 201 -8.59 -20.35 9.72
C ASP A 201 -7.36 -20.05 8.83
N VAL A 202 -6.21 -20.64 9.16
CA VAL A 202 -4.94 -20.30 8.49
C VAL A 202 -4.91 -20.64 7.00
N LEU A 203 -5.68 -21.66 6.56
CA LEU A 203 -5.75 -22.04 5.15
C LEU A 203 -6.55 -20.99 4.36
N THR A 204 -7.71 -20.59 4.87
CA THR A 204 -8.51 -19.49 4.30
C THR A 204 -7.71 -18.19 4.33
N HIS A 205 -7.00 -17.91 5.43
CA HIS A 205 -6.14 -16.75 5.56
C HIS A 205 -5.08 -16.74 4.43
N SER A 206 -4.37 -17.85 4.24
CA SER A 206 -3.31 -17.99 3.23
C SER A 206 -3.79 -17.84 1.80
N ARG A 207 -5.02 -18.28 1.50
CA ARG A 207 -5.54 -18.34 0.12
C ARG A 207 -6.07 -17.01 -0.39
N HIS A 208 -6.50 -16.13 0.52
CA HIS A 208 -7.28 -14.96 0.17
C HIS A 208 -6.64 -13.63 0.58
N TYR A 209 -5.76 -13.62 1.59
CA TYR A 209 -5.27 -12.36 2.18
C TYR A 209 -3.76 -12.22 2.21
N ARG A 210 -2.99 -13.13 1.59
CA ARG A 210 -1.56 -12.87 1.41
C ARG A 210 -1.39 -11.57 0.61
N CYS A 211 -0.37 -10.80 0.91
CA CYS A 211 -0.01 -9.59 0.19
C CYS A 211 1.52 -9.45 0.15
N PHE A 212 2.03 -8.49 -0.63
CA PHE A 212 3.46 -8.29 -0.72
C PHE A 212 4.03 -7.67 0.57
N PRO A 213 5.32 -7.91 0.90
CA PRO A 213 5.98 -7.32 2.04
C PRO A 213 5.74 -5.82 2.18
N GLY A 214 5.24 -5.40 3.35
CA GLY A 214 4.93 -4.01 3.66
C GLY A 214 3.48 -3.61 3.36
N GLN A 215 2.69 -4.47 2.74
CA GLN A 215 1.26 -4.24 2.57
C GLN A 215 0.44 -4.80 3.74
N GLY A 216 1.00 -5.74 4.50
CA GLY A 216 0.35 -6.38 5.63
C GLY A 216 0.88 -5.92 6.98
N GLU A 217 0.67 -6.78 7.97
CA GLU A 217 0.90 -6.54 9.40
C GLU A 217 1.84 -7.58 10.03
N MET A 218 2.40 -8.50 9.23
CA MET A 218 3.30 -9.54 9.72
C MET A 218 4.76 -9.03 9.81
N GLU A 219 5.56 -9.63 10.69
CA GLU A 219 6.97 -9.28 10.90
C GLU A 219 7.91 -9.85 9.81
N VAL A 220 7.58 -9.64 8.52
CA VAL A 220 8.33 -10.20 7.38
C VAL A 220 9.79 -9.70 7.36
N THR A 221 10.05 -8.47 7.81
CA THR A 221 11.42 -7.94 7.96
C THR A 221 12.25 -8.77 8.93
N ARG A 222 11.69 -9.12 10.09
CA ARG A 222 12.37 -9.92 11.11
C ARG A 222 12.66 -11.34 10.62
N PHE A 223 11.69 -11.94 9.92
CA PHE A 223 11.87 -13.23 9.27
C PHE A 223 13.02 -13.20 8.24
N THR A 224 13.02 -12.19 7.37
CA THR A 224 14.01 -12.05 6.30
C THR A 224 15.40 -11.75 6.85
N ALA A 225 15.50 -10.95 7.91
CA ALA A 225 16.75 -10.70 8.61
C ALA A 225 17.36 -12.00 9.17
N ALA A 226 16.55 -12.85 9.84
CA ALA A 226 17.02 -14.13 10.35
C ALA A 226 17.49 -15.08 9.24
N VAL A 227 16.78 -15.10 8.10
CA VAL A 227 17.20 -15.85 6.90
C VAL A 227 18.57 -15.36 6.40
N ILE A 228 18.77 -14.05 6.27
CA ILE A 228 20.04 -13.49 5.79
C ILE A 228 21.18 -13.75 6.77
N GLU A 229 20.92 -13.67 8.08
CA GLU A 229 21.89 -13.94 9.15
C GLU A 229 22.38 -15.40 9.18
N SER A 230 21.55 -16.36 8.75
CA SER A 230 21.96 -17.76 8.56
C SER A 230 23.08 -17.93 7.51
N GLY A 231 23.33 -16.89 6.71
CA GLY A 231 24.24 -16.91 5.58
C GLY A 231 23.63 -17.47 4.30
N TYR A 232 22.30 -17.48 4.19
CA TYR A 232 21.58 -17.71 2.93
C TYR A 232 21.92 -16.62 1.90
N SER A 233 22.05 -17.02 0.64
CA SER A 233 22.35 -16.11 -0.50
C SER A 233 21.60 -16.51 -1.78
N GLY A 234 20.59 -17.37 -1.66
CA GLY A 234 19.71 -17.73 -2.76
C GLY A 234 18.69 -16.62 -3.09
N PRO A 235 17.71 -16.90 -3.96
CA PRO A 235 16.69 -15.93 -4.31
C PRO A 235 15.74 -15.61 -3.13
N LEU A 236 15.37 -14.33 -3.00
CA LEU A 236 14.21 -13.92 -2.23
C LEU A 236 13.00 -13.92 -3.19
N SER A 237 12.05 -14.81 -2.95
CA SER A 237 10.90 -14.97 -3.84
C SER A 237 9.59 -14.54 -3.20
N LEU A 238 8.59 -14.20 -4.01
CA LEU A 238 7.25 -13.84 -3.56
C LEU A 238 6.22 -14.88 -3.95
N GLU A 239 5.46 -15.38 -2.98
CA GLU A 239 4.38 -16.35 -3.22
C GLU A 239 3.06 -15.88 -2.59
N ILE A 240 2.22 -15.25 -3.40
CA ILE A 240 0.99 -14.61 -2.94
C ILE A 240 -0.23 -15.31 -3.54
N PHE A 241 -1.14 -15.74 -2.68
CA PHE A 241 -2.50 -16.16 -3.05
C PHE A 241 -3.48 -15.11 -2.56
N ASN A 242 -4.03 -14.33 -3.49
CA ASN A 242 -4.94 -13.23 -3.21
C ASN A 242 -5.91 -13.03 -4.38
N ASP A 243 -7.21 -12.96 -4.09
CA ASP A 243 -8.25 -12.86 -5.11
C ASP A 243 -8.20 -11.51 -5.87
N GLU A 244 -7.83 -10.43 -5.19
CA GLU A 244 -7.69 -9.10 -5.78
C GLU A 244 -6.47 -9.06 -6.71
N PHE A 245 -5.34 -9.67 -6.31
CA PHE A 245 -4.16 -9.72 -7.18
C PHE A 245 -4.39 -10.58 -8.42
N ARG A 246 -5.25 -11.59 -8.32
CA ARG A 246 -5.67 -12.43 -9.46
C ARG A 246 -6.64 -11.71 -10.40
N SER A 247 -7.25 -10.60 -9.99
CA SER A 247 -8.15 -9.79 -10.82
C SER A 247 -7.55 -8.45 -11.26
N ALA A 248 -6.39 -8.06 -10.72
CA ALA A 248 -5.67 -6.83 -11.07
C ALA A 248 -4.68 -7.01 -12.25
N PRO A 249 -4.26 -5.92 -12.93
CA PRO A 249 -3.33 -6.00 -14.06
C PRO A 249 -1.94 -6.54 -13.67
N ALA A 250 -1.50 -7.62 -14.32
CA ALA A 250 -0.24 -8.32 -14.00
C ALA A 250 1.00 -7.42 -13.99
N ARG A 251 1.10 -6.45 -14.92
CA ARG A 251 2.26 -5.53 -14.98
C ARG A 251 2.36 -4.60 -13.78
N ALA A 252 1.23 -4.04 -13.33
CA ALA A 252 1.22 -3.15 -12.18
C ALA A 252 1.60 -3.93 -10.91
N ASN A 253 0.99 -5.11 -10.71
CA ASN A 253 1.30 -5.98 -9.58
C ASN A 253 2.76 -6.44 -9.57
N ALA A 254 3.35 -6.74 -10.74
CA ALA A 254 4.76 -7.12 -10.81
C ALA A 254 5.70 -5.97 -10.40
N VAL A 255 5.38 -4.72 -10.75
CA VAL A 255 6.15 -3.54 -10.30
C VAL A 255 6.04 -3.37 -8.78
N ASP A 256 4.84 -3.52 -8.21
CA ASP A 256 4.62 -3.42 -6.77
C ASP A 256 5.31 -4.56 -6.01
N ALA A 257 5.26 -5.79 -6.55
CA ALA A 257 6.00 -6.95 -6.05
C ALA A 257 7.52 -6.69 -6.03
N ARG A 258 8.05 -6.09 -7.10
CA ARG A 258 9.47 -5.73 -7.14
C ARG A 258 9.79 -4.66 -6.10
N ARG A 259 8.95 -3.62 -6.01
CA ARG A 259 9.08 -2.54 -5.01
C ARG A 259 9.06 -3.08 -3.58
N SER A 260 8.20 -4.05 -3.27
CA SER A 260 8.13 -4.63 -1.92
C SER A 260 9.39 -5.38 -1.51
N LEU A 261 10.04 -6.08 -2.45
CA LEU A 261 11.31 -6.76 -2.17
C LEU A 261 12.44 -5.74 -1.94
N LEU A 262 12.50 -4.69 -2.76
CA LEU A 262 13.47 -3.60 -2.58
C LEU A 262 13.27 -2.90 -1.23
N TRP A 263 12.02 -2.58 -0.89
CA TRP A 263 11.68 -2.02 0.42
C TRP A 263 12.07 -2.96 1.56
N LEU A 264 11.78 -4.27 1.45
CA LEU A 264 12.11 -5.25 2.48
C LEU A 264 13.62 -5.37 2.69
N GLU A 265 14.42 -5.38 1.62
CA GLU A 265 15.88 -5.37 1.71
C GLU A 265 16.39 -4.09 2.42
N ASP A 266 15.82 -2.92 2.10
CA ASP A 266 16.11 -1.64 2.79
C ASP A 266 15.78 -1.73 4.29
N GLN A 267 14.61 -2.28 4.65
CA GLN A 267 14.23 -2.46 6.05
C GLN A 267 15.15 -3.41 6.81
N VAL A 268 15.58 -4.52 6.18
CA VAL A 268 16.56 -5.43 6.78
C VAL A 268 17.90 -4.72 6.96
N CYS A 269 18.35 -3.92 5.99
CA CYS A 269 19.56 -3.11 6.14
C CYS A 269 19.47 -2.16 7.35
N GLN A 270 18.33 -1.49 7.54
CA GLN A 270 18.11 -0.56 8.63
C GLN A 270 17.98 -1.23 10.01
N SER A 271 17.44 -2.46 10.07
CA SER A 271 17.26 -3.17 11.34
C SER A 271 18.55 -3.82 11.87
N ARG A 272 19.59 -3.93 11.03
CA ARG A 272 20.84 -4.60 11.40
C ARG A 272 21.71 -3.71 12.27
N ALA A 273 22.43 -4.35 13.21
CA ALA A 273 23.42 -3.66 14.03
C ALA A 273 24.54 -3.07 13.14
N LYS A 274 25.04 -1.88 13.49
CA LYS A 274 26.07 -1.16 12.70
C LYS A 274 27.38 -1.93 12.55
N ASP A 275 27.66 -2.82 13.50
CA ASP A 275 28.83 -3.70 13.59
C ASP A 275 28.55 -5.13 13.10
N ALA A 276 27.36 -5.40 12.58
CA ALA A 276 27.03 -6.72 12.04
C ALA A 276 27.96 -7.07 10.86
N PRO A 277 28.38 -8.34 10.72
CA PRO A 277 29.19 -8.78 9.58
C PRO A 277 28.52 -8.45 8.24
N PRO A 278 29.26 -8.22 7.14
CA PRO A 278 28.64 -7.98 5.85
C PRO A 278 27.78 -9.19 5.41
N CYS A 279 26.64 -8.93 4.79
CA CYS A 279 25.81 -9.97 4.19
C CYS A 279 26.60 -10.67 3.06
N LYS A 280 26.43 -11.99 2.90
CA LYS A 280 27.07 -12.75 1.81
C LYS A 280 26.66 -12.26 0.42
N ALA A 281 25.43 -11.75 0.30
CA ALA A 281 24.91 -11.13 -0.91
C ALA A 281 24.46 -9.70 -0.59
N PRO A 282 24.68 -8.75 -1.51
CA PRO A 282 24.31 -7.35 -1.28
C PRO A 282 22.79 -7.22 -1.18
N LEU A 283 22.36 -6.39 -0.25
CA LEU A 283 20.98 -5.94 -0.09
C LEU A 283 20.84 -4.54 -0.69
N PHE A 284 19.66 -4.25 -1.22
CA PHE A 284 19.29 -2.95 -1.72
C PHE A 284 19.26 -1.92 -0.58
N ALA A 285 19.96 -0.81 -0.78
CA ALA A 285 20.04 0.32 0.14
C ALA A 285 19.79 1.61 -0.64
N PRO A 286 18.53 2.06 -0.78
CA PRO A 286 18.17 3.30 -1.46
C PRO A 286 18.61 4.52 -0.63
N PRO A 287 18.50 5.74 -1.19
CA PRO A 287 18.54 6.95 -0.38
C PRO A 287 17.53 6.88 0.78
N PRO A 288 17.83 7.49 1.94
CA PRO A 288 16.96 7.44 3.11
C PRO A 288 15.53 7.94 2.83
N ALA A 289 14.56 7.45 3.60
CA ALA A 289 13.21 7.99 3.55
C ALA A 289 13.22 9.50 3.75
N PRO A 290 12.45 10.27 2.96
CA PRO A 290 12.47 11.72 3.05
C PRO A 290 11.91 12.19 4.39
N VAL A 291 12.51 13.22 4.97
CA VAL A 291 11.89 13.97 6.05
C VAL A 291 10.83 14.86 5.41
N LEU A 292 9.56 14.70 5.83
CA LEU A 292 8.44 15.44 5.28
C LEU A 292 7.94 16.45 6.31
N THR A 293 7.71 17.68 5.88
CA THR A 293 7.32 18.79 6.77
C THR A 293 5.90 19.28 6.49
N GLY A 294 5.05 18.42 5.92
CA GLY A 294 3.66 18.72 5.60
C GLY A 294 3.33 18.74 4.11
N TRP A 295 2.05 18.97 3.81
CA TRP A 295 1.55 19.17 2.44
C TRP A 295 1.80 20.60 1.99
N ALA A 296 2.29 20.75 0.76
CA ALA A 296 2.57 22.07 0.19
C ALA A 296 1.40 22.60 -0.66
N PHE A 297 0.85 21.78 -1.55
CA PHE A 297 -0.31 22.16 -2.35
C PHE A 297 -1.15 20.96 -2.80
N VAL A 298 -2.38 21.25 -3.21
CA VAL A 298 -3.24 20.35 -3.99
C VAL A 298 -3.58 21.03 -5.31
N GLU A 299 -3.38 20.33 -6.42
CA GLU A 299 -3.64 20.81 -7.78
C GLU A 299 -4.89 20.13 -8.36
N PHE A 300 -5.87 20.95 -8.75
CA PHE A 300 -7.09 20.52 -9.41
C PHE A 300 -7.00 20.73 -10.92
N ALA A 301 -7.33 19.67 -11.66
CA ALA A 301 -7.54 19.73 -13.09
C ALA A 301 -9.00 20.10 -13.39
N VAL A 302 -9.24 21.15 -14.17
CA VAL A 302 -10.58 21.63 -14.52
C VAL A 302 -10.67 22.12 -15.97
N ASP A 303 -11.88 22.15 -16.53
CA ASP A 303 -12.18 22.94 -17.73
C ASP A 303 -12.63 24.37 -17.35
N PRO A 304 -12.81 25.28 -18.32
CA PRO A 304 -13.23 26.66 -18.03
C PRO A 304 -14.55 26.76 -17.24
N ALA A 305 -15.53 25.91 -17.51
CA ALA A 305 -16.82 25.95 -16.86
C ALA A 305 -16.74 25.47 -15.39
N ALA A 306 -16.07 24.34 -15.16
CA ALA A 306 -15.83 23.80 -13.83
C ALA A 306 -14.86 24.68 -13.04
N GLY A 307 -13.86 25.29 -13.67
CA GLY A 307 -12.93 26.20 -13.04
C GLY A 307 -13.62 27.44 -12.49
N GLY A 308 -14.57 28.03 -13.22
CA GLY A 308 -15.40 29.13 -12.71
C GLY A 308 -16.25 28.74 -11.49
N ARG A 309 -16.84 27.54 -11.50
CA ARG A 309 -17.61 27.02 -10.35
C ARG A 309 -16.71 26.73 -9.15
N LEU A 310 -15.55 26.10 -9.36
CA LEU A 310 -14.59 25.79 -8.32
C LEU A 310 -14.01 27.06 -7.70
N ALA A 311 -13.66 28.05 -8.52
CA ALA A 311 -13.23 29.37 -8.06
C ALA A 311 -14.25 30.04 -7.14
N ALA A 312 -15.53 30.06 -7.53
CA ALA A 312 -16.60 30.63 -6.71
C ALA A 312 -16.81 29.83 -5.41
N TRP A 313 -16.72 28.50 -5.47
CA TRP A 313 -16.82 27.65 -4.29
C TRP A 313 -15.64 27.86 -3.34
N LEU A 314 -14.40 27.92 -3.83
CA LEU A 314 -13.21 28.22 -3.02
C LEU A 314 -13.33 29.58 -2.31
N GLN A 315 -13.82 30.60 -3.01
CA GLN A 315 -14.07 31.92 -2.42
C GLN A 315 -15.13 31.88 -1.31
N ALA A 316 -16.24 31.17 -1.54
CA ALA A 316 -17.28 30.99 -0.52
C ALA A 316 -16.77 30.20 0.70
N THR A 317 -15.77 29.34 0.53
CA THR A 317 -15.17 28.53 1.62
C THR A 317 -13.98 29.20 2.30
N GLY A 318 -13.72 30.48 2.00
CA GLY A 318 -12.73 31.31 2.70
C GLY A 318 -11.40 31.45 1.98
N PHE A 319 -11.20 30.81 0.83
CA PHE A 319 -9.96 30.95 0.07
C PHE A 319 -9.99 32.16 -0.86
N HIS A 320 -8.86 32.85 -0.97
CA HIS A 320 -8.71 33.96 -1.90
C HIS A 320 -7.81 33.55 -3.06
N ARG A 321 -8.04 34.14 -4.24
CA ARG A 321 -7.07 34.02 -5.34
C ARG A 321 -5.88 34.90 -5.00
N ILE A 322 -4.76 34.26 -4.67
CA ILE A 322 -3.53 34.91 -4.22
C ILE A 322 -2.50 35.04 -5.35
N GLY A 323 -2.73 34.41 -6.50
CA GLY A 323 -1.87 34.61 -7.66
C GLY A 323 -2.45 34.07 -8.96
N HIS A 324 -1.92 34.57 -10.07
CA HIS A 324 -2.15 34.06 -11.42
C HIS A 324 -0.81 33.68 -12.05
N HIS A 325 -0.73 32.51 -12.68
CA HIS A 325 0.52 32.03 -13.28
C HIS A 325 0.97 32.99 -14.39
N ARG A 326 2.28 33.21 -14.51
CA ARG A 326 2.84 34.23 -15.43
C ARG A 326 2.56 33.96 -16.92
N SER A 327 2.36 32.70 -17.28
CA SER A 327 2.34 32.21 -18.67
C SER A 327 1.25 31.18 -18.99
N LYS A 328 0.60 30.59 -17.98
CA LYS A 328 -0.32 29.45 -18.12
C LYS A 328 -1.69 29.84 -17.58
N LYS A 329 -2.75 29.14 -18.02
CA LYS A 329 -4.10 29.31 -17.46
C LYS A 329 -4.23 28.62 -16.11
N VAL A 330 -3.49 29.10 -15.11
CA VAL A 330 -3.42 28.50 -13.78
C VAL A 330 -3.57 29.59 -12.73
N ASP A 331 -4.52 29.40 -11.82
CA ASP A 331 -4.76 30.30 -10.69
C ASP A 331 -4.33 29.63 -9.39
N LEU A 332 -3.73 30.42 -8.50
CA LEU A 332 -3.34 30.00 -7.16
C LEU A 332 -4.32 30.59 -6.15
N TYR A 333 -4.97 29.71 -5.40
CA TYR A 333 -5.81 30.04 -4.26
C TYR A 333 -5.08 29.67 -2.97
N GLY A 334 -5.26 30.46 -1.92
CA GLY A 334 -4.61 30.14 -0.66
C GLY A 334 -5.07 30.99 0.50
N GLN A 335 -4.75 30.49 1.69
CA GLN A 335 -4.85 31.20 2.96
C GLN A 335 -3.91 30.52 3.98
N GLY A 336 -3.18 31.31 4.76
CA GLY A 336 -2.14 30.78 5.65
C GLY A 336 -1.07 30.04 4.86
N GLU A 337 -0.83 28.77 5.19
CA GLU A 337 0.08 27.86 4.46
C GLU A 337 -0.63 27.03 3.39
N VAL A 338 -1.97 27.02 3.35
CA VAL A 338 -2.73 26.23 2.38
C VAL A 338 -2.58 26.82 0.98
N ARG A 339 -2.27 25.96 0.00
CA ARG A 339 -2.18 26.32 -1.43
C ARG A 339 -3.01 25.35 -2.27
N ILE A 340 -3.92 25.91 -3.06
CA ILE A 340 -4.79 25.17 -3.98
C ILE A 340 -4.55 25.73 -5.37
N ILE A 341 -4.06 24.89 -6.27
CA ILE A 341 -3.82 25.25 -7.67
C ILE A 341 -5.03 24.85 -8.48
N VAL A 342 -5.59 25.76 -9.27
CA VAL A 342 -6.66 25.48 -10.23
C VAL A 342 -6.07 25.58 -11.63
N ASN A 343 -5.90 24.43 -12.28
CA ASN A 343 -5.21 24.32 -13.57
C ASN A 343 -6.19 24.12 -14.72
N LEU A 344 -6.24 25.10 -15.64
CA LEU A 344 -7.05 25.13 -16.85
C LEU A 344 -6.21 25.03 -18.14
N GLU A 345 -4.93 24.67 -18.04
CA GLU A 345 -4.01 24.64 -19.17
C GLU A 345 -4.36 23.49 -20.13
N GLU A 346 -4.63 23.80 -21.39
CA GLU A 346 -5.19 22.85 -22.38
C GLU A 346 -4.17 21.78 -22.83
N ASP A 347 -2.92 22.15 -23.09
CA ASP A 347 -1.89 21.22 -23.57
C ASP A 347 -1.04 20.66 -22.41
N SER A 348 -1.71 20.10 -21.40
CA SER A 348 -1.10 19.69 -20.13
C SER A 348 -1.53 18.29 -19.63
N LEU A 349 -0.76 17.75 -18.66
CA LEU A 349 -1.14 16.53 -17.93
C LEU A 349 -2.43 16.74 -17.13
N ALA A 350 -2.64 17.93 -16.58
CA ALA A 350 -3.88 18.28 -15.88
C ALA A 350 -5.07 18.17 -16.83
N ARG A 351 -4.97 18.65 -18.08
CA ARG A 351 -6.04 18.48 -19.06
C ARG A 351 -6.36 17.02 -19.35
N SER A 352 -5.34 16.21 -19.59
CA SER A 352 -5.51 14.76 -19.81
C SER A 352 -6.16 14.07 -18.62
N HIS A 353 -5.82 14.50 -17.40
CA HIS A 353 -6.44 14.00 -16.17
C HIS A 353 -7.91 14.42 -16.06
N PHE A 354 -8.24 15.69 -16.35
CA PHE A 354 -9.62 16.16 -16.37
C PHE A 354 -10.50 15.40 -17.36
N GLU A 355 -10.00 15.09 -18.56
CA GLU A 355 -10.76 14.34 -19.56
C GLU A 355 -11.08 12.91 -19.11
N GLN A 356 -10.19 12.32 -18.33
CA GLN A 356 -10.35 10.98 -17.77
C GLN A 356 -11.25 10.99 -16.54
N HIS A 357 -11.02 11.91 -15.60
CA HIS A 357 -11.55 11.85 -14.23
C HIS A 357 -12.58 12.96 -13.90
N GLY A 358 -12.75 13.95 -14.78
CA GLY A 358 -13.49 15.19 -14.51
C GLY A 358 -12.75 16.11 -13.54
N THR A 359 -13.47 17.02 -12.87
CA THR A 359 -12.89 17.91 -11.85
C THR A 359 -12.38 17.10 -10.66
N SER A 360 -11.07 17.02 -10.49
CA SER A 360 -10.44 16.24 -9.42
C SER A 360 -9.02 16.74 -9.14
N ALA A 361 -8.49 16.38 -7.97
CA ALA A 361 -7.09 16.60 -7.66
C ALA A 361 -6.25 15.71 -8.60
N CYS A 362 -5.48 16.32 -9.50
CA CYS A 362 -4.59 15.63 -10.42
C CYS A 362 -3.16 15.49 -9.86
N ALA A 363 -2.85 16.28 -8.85
CA ALA A 363 -1.59 16.19 -8.14
C ALA A 363 -1.66 16.73 -6.72
N VAL A 364 -0.73 16.26 -5.89
CA VAL A 364 -0.48 16.76 -4.55
C VAL A 364 1.02 16.98 -4.38
N ALA A 365 1.41 17.87 -3.46
CA ALA A 365 2.80 18.19 -3.20
C ALA A 365 3.14 18.04 -1.73
N LEU A 366 4.33 17.48 -1.47
CA LEU A 366 4.90 17.36 -0.13
C LEU A 366 6.12 18.27 0.01
N ALA A 367 6.20 18.92 1.16
CA ALA A 367 7.35 19.73 1.56
C ALA A 367 8.44 18.84 2.18
N THR A 368 9.69 19.03 1.76
CA THR A 368 10.86 18.34 2.30
C THR A 368 12.11 19.22 2.19
N PRO A 369 13.05 19.16 3.16
CA PRO A 369 14.33 19.87 3.04
C PRO A 369 15.28 19.24 2.01
N ASP A 370 15.02 18.01 1.55
CA ASP A 370 15.86 17.30 0.56
C ASP A 370 15.03 16.75 -0.60
N VAL A 371 14.66 17.65 -1.51
CA VAL A 371 13.89 17.31 -2.72
C VAL A 371 14.64 16.31 -3.60
N ALA A 372 15.96 16.45 -3.73
CA ALA A 372 16.77 15.58 -4.58
C ALA A 372 16.83 14.15 -4.02
N GLY A 373 17.03 14.00 -2.71
CA GLY A 373 17.00 12.71 -2.02
C GLY A 373 15.64 12.02 -2.11
N ALA A 374 14.54 12.77 -1.93
CA ALA A 374 13.18 12.25 -2.06
C ALA A 374 12.90 11.66 -3.45
N LEU A 375 13.30 12.36 -4.51
CA LEU A 375 13.16 11.89 -5.89
C LEU A 375 14.04 10.67 -6.17
N ALA A 376 15.30 10.72 -5.75
CA ALA A 376 16.24 9.62 -5.95
C ALA A 376 15.75 8.34 -5.26
N ARG A 377 15.15 8.47 -4.06
CA ARG A 377 14.50 7.34 -3.38
C ARG A 377 13.31 6.81 -4.17
N ALA A 378 12.42 7.69 -4.62
CA ALA A 378 11.23 7.29 -5.38
C ALA A 378 11.61 6.56 -6.68
N GLU A 379 12.58 7.07 -7.42
CA GLU A 379 13.11 6.42 -8.64
C GLU A 379 13.73 5.06 -8.32
N ALA A 380 14.55 4.98 -7.26
CA ALA A 380 15.15 3.72 -6.81
C ALA A 380 14.10 2.66 -6.42
N LEU A 381 12.92 3.10 -5.98
CA LEU A 381 11.76 2.27 -5.66
C LEU A 381 10.74 2.18 -6.80
N LEU A 382 11.18 2.38 -8.05
CA LEU A 382 10.41 2.14 -9.26
C LEU A 382 9.17 3.04 -9.41
N CYS A 383 9.23 4.27 -8.88
CA CYS A 383 8.28 5.32 -9.22
C CYS A 383 8.85 6.17 -10.35
N PRO A 384 8.26 6.14 -11.56
CA PRO A 384 8.76 6.90 -12.69
C PRO A 384 8.70 8.39 -12.42
N ARG A 385 9.81 9.08 -12.66
CA ARG A 385 9.85 10.55 -12.67
C ARG A 385 9.08 11.10 -13.86
N VAL A 386 8.30 12.13 -13.60
CA VAL A 386 7.57 12.90 -14.61
C VAL A 386 8.06 14.34 -14.55
N ASN A 387 8.51 14.86 -15.69
CA ASN A 387 8.87 16.26 -15.84
C ASN A 387 7.77 16.95 -16.66
N GLY A 388 7.19 18.03 -16.12
CA GLY A 388 6.24 18.86 -16.84
C GLY A 388 6.89 19.63 -18.00
N ARG A 389 6.07 20.20 -18.88
CA ARG A 389 6.54 21.22 -19.84
C ARG A 389 6.78 22.52 -19.08
N VAL A 390 8.02 23.01 -19.13
CA VAL A 390 8.47 24.22 -18.43
C VAL A 390 8.67 25.33 -19.45
N GLY A 391 8.01 26.47 -19.26
CA GLY A 391 8.20 27.69 -20.04
C GLY A 391 9.50 28.40 -19.70
N GLN A 392 9.82 29.49 -20.42
CA GLN A 392 11.01 30.29 -20.09
C GLN A 392 10.87 30.92 -18.69
N ASN A 393 11.88 30.73 -17.84
CA ASN A 393 11.94 31.24 -16.46
C ASN A 393 10.85 30.70 -15.50
N GLU A 394 10.29 29.52 -15.77
CA GLU A 394 9.43 28.78 -14.83
C GLU A 394 10.28 27.78 -14.01
N LEU A 395 9.89 27.53 -12.76
CA LEU A 395 10.53 26.49 -11.96
C LEU A 395 10.13 25.10 -12.43
N THR A 396 11.12 24.21 -12.51
CA THR A 396 10.85 22.79 -12.70
C THR A 396 10.53 22.17 -11.35
N ILE A 397 9.26 21.92 -11.06
CA ILE A 397 8.87 21.14 -9.88
C ILE A 397 8.93 19.65 -10.28
N PRO A 398 9.88 18.88 -9.75
CA PRO A 398 10.01 17.48 -10.09
C PRO A 398 8.87 16.69 -9.45
N SER A 399 8.38 15.67 -10.17
CA SER A 399 7.28 14.82 -9.71
C SER A 399 7.54 13.35 -9.99
N VAL A 400 6.84 12.49 -9.27
CA VAL A 400 6.76 11.06 -9.55
C VAL A 400 5.31 10.66 -9.75
N ARG A 401 5.11 9.59 -10.51
CA ARG A 401 3.78 9.02 -10.74
C ARG A 401 3.36 8.17 -9.54
N ALA A 402 2.20 8.49 -8.96
CA ALA A 402 1.53 7.71 -7.92
C ALA A 402 0.79 6.48 -8.52
N PRO A 403 0.31 5.52 -7.71
CA PRO A 403 -0.30 4.27 -8.21
C PRO A 403 -1.47 4.44 -9.20
N ASP A 404 -2.30 5.47 -9.05
CA ASP A 404 -3.41 5.77 -9.95
C ASP A 404 -3.02 6.58 -11.19
N GLY A 405 -1.76 7.00 -11.29
CA GLY A 405 -1.28 7.85 -12.37
C GLY A 405 -1.28 9.35 -12.07
N SER A 406 -1.82 9.78 -10.93
CA SER A 406 -1.69 11.15 -10.43
C SER A 406 -0.23 11.49 -10.11
N LEU A 407 0.07 12.77 -9.94
CA LEU A 407 1.43 13.22 -9.66
C LEU A 407 1.62 13.56 -8.19
N LEU A 408 2.76 13.10 -7.65
CA LEU A 408 3.27 13.55 -6.37
C LEU A 408 4.49 14.44 -6.61
N TYR A 409 4.40 15.70 -6.21
CA TYR A 409 5.51 16.65 -6.26
C TYR A 409 6.27 16.68 -4.94
N PHE A 410 7.58 16.92 -5.03
CA PHE A 410 8.40 17.30 -3.88
C PHE A 410 8.85 18.74 -4.05
N CYS A 411 8.68 19.55 -3.01
CA CYS A 411 9.13 20.93 -2.98
C CYS A 411 9.81 21.27 -1.66
N GLU A 412 10.56 22.36 -1.64
CA GLU A 412 11.15 22.87 -0.41
C GLU A 412 10.07 23.39 0.55
N ALA A 413 10.34 23.30 1.85
CA ALA A 413 9.51 23.90 2.88
C ALA A 413 9.41 25.43 2.71
N PRO A 414 8.29 26.05 3.14
CA PRO A 414 8.09 27.48 2.90
C PRO A 414 9.10 28.31 3.71
N GLN A 415 9.70 29.31 3.07
CA GLN A 415 10.61 30.27 3.70
C GLN A 415 9.92 31.63 3.81
N GLY A 416 9.80 32.14 5.03
CA GLY A 416 9.09 33.41 5.27
C GLY A 416 7.62 33.38 4.84
N GLY A 417 6.96 32.22 4.93
CA GLY A 417 5.55 32.03 4.56
C GLY A 417 5.30 31.78 3.07
N ARG A 418 6.34 31.62 2.25
CA ARG A 418 6.21 31.34 0.81
C ARG A 418 6.92 30.08 0.38
N TYR A 419 6.30 29.36 -0.55
CA TYR A 419 6.95 28.29 -1.28
C TYR A 419 7.72 28.82 -2.50
N ALA A 420 8.80 28.15 -2.88
CA ALA A 420 9.60 28.55 -4.05
C ALA A 420 8.77 28.60 -5.34
N PHE A 421 7.84 27.66 -5.54
CA PHE A 421 7.01 27.59 -6.74
C PHE A 421 6.09 28.81 -6.92
N GLU A 422 5.81 29.58 -5.86
CA GLU A 422 5.02 30.80 -5.96
C GLU A 422 5.71 31.87 -6.83
N ALA A 423 7.03 31.73 -7.09
CA ALA A 423 7.76 32.60 -8.00
C ALA A 423 7.18 32.60 -9.43
N ASP A 424 6.54 31.51 -9.85
CA ASP A 424 5.91 31.36 -11.17
C ASP A 424 4.56 32.08 -11.28
N PHE A 425 4.09 32.69 -10.19
CA PHE A 425 2.83 33.42 -10.11
C PHE A 425 3.07 34.93 -9.95
N VAL A 426 2.14 35.71 -10.49
CA VAL A 426 1.96 37.13 -10.16
C VAL A 426 1.08 37.19 -8.91
N MET A 427 1.71 37.43 -7.76
CA MET A 427 1.08 37.33 -6.44
C MET A 427 0.31 38.60 -6.05
N ASP A 428 -0.82 38.42 -5.37
CA ASP A 428 -1.56 39.44 -4.64
C ASP A 428 -1.33 39.26 -3.13
N GLU A 429 -0.38 40.05 -2.60
CA GLU A 429 0.01 39.99 -1.18
C GLU A 429 -1.11 40.35 -0.22
N SER A 430 -2.06 41.17 -0.67
CA SER A 430 -3.18 41.61 0.17
C SER A 430 -4.18 40.48 0.40
N ALA A 431 -4.26 39.53 -0.54
CA ALA A 431 -5.14 38.38 -0.47
C ALA A 431 -4.61 37.24 0.43
N LEU A 432 -3.33 37.29 0.84
CA LEU A 432 -2.71 36.26 1.68
C LEU A 432 -3.13 36.31 3.17
N HIS A 433 -3.63 37.45 3.63
CA HIS A 433 -3.84 37.73 5.05
C HIS A 433 -5.31 38.05 5.36
N GLY A 434 -5.75 37.72 6.59
CA GLY A 434 -7.03 38.20 7.12
C GLY A 434 -8.29 37.53 6.55
N GLY A 435 -8.15 36.41 5.85
CA GLY A 435 -9.28 35.59 5.43
C GLY A 435 -9.94 34.83 6.59
N ALA A 436 -11.06 34.16 6.34
CA ALA A 436 -11.85 33.49 7.38
C ALA A 436 -11.14 32.31 8.08
N LEU A 437 -10.21 31.62 7.41
CA LEU A 437 -9.52 30.43 7.96
C LEU A 437 -8.39 30.78 8.96
N GLY A 438 -8.03 32.07 9.10
CA GLY A 438 -6.87 32.55 9.85
C GLY A 438 -5.52 32.34 9.16
N ASP A 439 -4.50 33.07 9.63
CA ASP A 439 -3.15 33.06 9.04
C ASP A 439 -2.34 31.78 9.35
N ARG A 440 -2.84 30.95 10.28
CA ARG A 440 -2.23 29.65 10.64
C ARG A 440 -2.94 28.45 10.01
N ALA A 441 -3.84 28.69 9.05
CA ALA A 441 -4.48 27.65 8.29
C ALA A 441 -3.41 26.81 7.57
N ARG A 442 -3.45 25.49 7.72
CA ARG A 442 -2.57 24.55 7.01
C ARG A 442 -3.31 23.25 6.71
N PHE A 443 -2.83 22.46 5.75
CA PHE A 443 -3.36 21.12 5.55
C PHE A 443 -3.13 20.26 6.81
N ASP A 444 -4.17 19.60 7.31
CA ASP A 444 -4.08 18.64 8.42
C ASP A 444 -3.85 17.22 7.90
N HIS A 445 -4.71 16.77 7.00
CA HIS A 445 -4.65 15.45 6.38
C HIS A 445 -5.42 15.40 5.07
N LEU A 446 -5.11 14.40 4.24
CA LEU A 446 -5.86 14.09 3.03
C LEU A 446 -6.55 12.74 3.17
N VAL A 447 -7.79 12.62 2.69
CA VAL A 447 -8.46 11.32 2.56
C VAL A 447 -8.62 10.99 1.09
N GLN A 448 -8.11 9.83 0.71
CA GLN A 448 -8.17 9.31 -0.63
C GLN A 448 -9.17 8.16 -0.69
N ALA A 449 -10.09 8.22 -1.65
CA ALA A 449 -10.98 7.12 -1.99
C ALA A 449 -10.30 6.28 -3.07
N VAL A 450 -10.24 4.96 -2.88
CA VAL A 450 -9.62 4.03 -3.82
C VAL A 450 -10.58 2.89 -4.18
N PRO A 451 -10.50 2.32 -5.40
CA PRO A 451 -11.21 1.11 -5.75
C PRO A 451 -10.86 -0.06 -4.83
N ALA A 452 -11.78 -1.04 -4.72
CA ALA A 452 -11.45 -2.34 -4.12
C ALA A 452 -10.25 -2.98 -4.85
N GLY A 453 -9.38 -3.67 -4.11
CA GLY A 453 -8.12 -4.20 -4.62
C GLY A 453 -6.99 -3.20 -4.88
N GLN A 454 -7.16 -1.92 -4.53
CA GLN A 454 -6.10 -0.90 -4.70
C GLN A 454 -5.54 -0.36 -3.38
N VAL A 455 -6.04 -0.80 -2.22
CA VAL A 455 -5.54 -0.29 -0.92
C VAL A 455 -4.06 -0.62 -0.73
N GLU A 456 -3.68 -1.86 -1.01
CA GLU A 456 -2.35 -2.42 -0.79
C GLU A 456 -1.26 -1.73 -1.63
N PRO A 457 -1.44 -1.47 -2.94
CA PRO A 457 -0.55 -0.61 -3.72
C PRO A 457 -0.31 0.77 -3.09
N TRP A 458 -1.37 1.42 -2.59
CA TRP A 458 -1.27 2.73 -1.95
C TRP A 458 -0.56 2.67 -0.61
N VAL A 459 -0.83 1.65 0.21
CA VAL A 459 -0.11 1.41 1.47
C VAL A 459 1.39 1.24 1.20
N LEU A 460 1.75 0.39 0.24
CA LEU A 460 3.15 0.16 -0.11
C LEU A 460 3.83 1.43 -0.64
N PHE A 461 3.14 2.22 -1.47
CA PHE A 461 3.66 3.49 -1.97
C PHE A 461 4.01 4.44 -0.81
N HIS A 462 3.07 4.70 0.10
CA HIS A 462 3.30 5.59 1.24
C HIS A 462 4.42 5.08 2.17
N ARG A 463 4.48 3.77 2.42
CA ARG A 463 5.52 3.19 3.28
C ARG A 463 6.89 3.19 2.63
N ALA A 464 6.98 2.66 1.41
CA ALA A 464 8.25 2.46 0.76
C ALA A 464 8.86 3.79 0.29
N VAL A 465 8.06 4.58 -0.43
CA VAL A 465 8.55 5.79 -1.10
C VAL A 465 8.65 6.96 -0.12
N LEU A 466 7.63 7.16 0.71
CA LEU A 466 7.51 8.33 1.58
C LEU A 466 7.95 8.08 3.02
N GLY A 467 8.16 6.81 3.42
CA GLY A 467 8.56 6.46 4.78
C GLY A 467 7.46 6.65 5.82
N LEU A 468 6.20 6.71 5.40
CA LEU A 468 5.07 6.80 6.35
C LEU A 468 4.79 5.44 6.99
N ALA A 469 4.27 5.43 8.21
CA ALA A 469 3.91 4.23 8.95
C ALA A 469 2.38 4.03 8.98
N PRO A 470 1.85 2.82 8.74
CA PRO A 470 0.45 2.53 9.00
C PRO A 470 0.19 2.57 10.50
N GLU A 471 -0.77 3.38 10.92
CA GLU A 471 -1.05 3.62 12.34
C GLU A 471 -2.35 2.92 12.77
N ARG A 472 -3.41 3.01 11.94
CA ARG A 472 -4.75 2.56 12.34
C ARG A 472 -5.54 1.98 11.17
N ASN A 473 -6.34 0.97 11.49
CA ASN A 473 -7.33 0.37 10.60
C ASN A 473 -8.72 0.62 11.17
N VAL A 474 -9.52 1.41 10.49
CA VAL A 474 -10.80 1.88 11.01
C VAL A 474 -11.93 1.38 10.12
N VAL A 475 -12.99 0.87 10.74
CA VAL A 475 -14.23 0.50 10.07
C VAL A 475 -15.26 1.58 10.37
N MET A 476 -15.81 2.18 9.32
CA MET A 476 -16.82 3.22 9.39
C MET A 476 -18.14 2.70 8.80
N HIS A 477 -19.26 3.12 9.39
CA HIS A 477 -20.60 2.73 8.95
C HIS A 477 -21.26 3.88 8.19
N ASP A 478 -21.39 3.70 6.87
CA ASP A 478 -22.20 4.53 5.99
C ASP A 478 -23.65 4.02 6.03
N PRO A 479 -24.68 4.88 5.88
CA PRO A 479 -26.07 4.43 5.80
C PRO A 479 -26.32 3.32 4.76
N TYR A 480 -25.46 3.23 3.73
CA TYR A 480 -25.59 2.28 2.63
C TYR A 480 -24.53 1.17 2.63
N GLY A 481 -23.68 1.08 3.65
CA GLY A 481 -22.67 0.02 3.70
C GLY A 481 -21.52 0.29 4.67
N VAL A 482 -20.48 -0.53 4.55
CA VAL A 482 -19.28 -0.43 5.37
C VAL A 482 -18.16 0.19 4.55
N ILE A 483 -17.44 1.13 5.15
CA ILE A 483 -16.22 1.73 4.61
C ILE A 483 -15.06 1.29 5.50
N ARG A 484 -13.95 0.89 4.89
CA ARG A 484 -12.70 0.62 5.60
C ARG A 484 -11.71 1.74 5.31
N SER A 485 -10.99 2.17 6.33
CA SER A 485 -9.96 3.21 6.27
C SER A 485 -8.63 2.64 6.78
N ARG A 486 -7.55 2.92 6.06
CA ARG A 486 -6.16 2.70 6.48
C ARG A 486 -5.52 4.07 6.67
N GLU A 487 -5.16 4.40 7.90
CA GLU A 487 -4.55 5.67 8.28
C GLU A 487 -3.03 5.49 8.33
N ILE A 488 -2.30 6.34 7.60
CA ILE A 488 -0.85 6.28 7.41
C ILE A 488 -0.26 7.67 7.68
N GLU A 489 0.78 7.73 8.51
CA GLU A 489 1.31 9.00 9.03
C GLU A 489 2.84 9.05 9.03
N SER A 490 3.41 10.24 9.00
CA SER A 490 4.82 10.44 9.34
C SER A 490 5.01 10.28 10.86
N THR A 491 6.23 9.97 11.31
CA THR A 491 6.51 9.75 12.73
C THR A 491 6.19 10.97 13.62
N ASP A 492 6.37 12.18 13.09
CA ASP A 492 6.01 13.45 13.73
C ASP A 492 4.55 13.86 13.50
N ARG A 493 3.82 13.13 12.65
CA ARG A 493 2.43 13.35 12.26
C ARG A 493 2.16 14.69 11.55
N GLU A 494 3.18 15.30 10.97
CA GLU A 494 3.07 16.47 10.09
C GLU A 494 2.47 16.09 8.71
N VAL A 495 2.62 14.84 8.28
CA VAL A 495 1.96 14.30 7.08
C VAL A 495 1.03 13.16 7.47
N ARG A 496 -0.22 13.28 7.07
CA ARG A 496 -1.32 12.36 7.39
C ARG A 496 -2.15 12.05 6.16
N VAL A 497 -2.39 10.76 5.93
CA VAL A 497 -3.23 10.25 4.83
C VAL A 497 -4.16 9.16 5.35
N SER A 498 -5.42 9.21 4.94
CA SER A 498 -6.36 8.11 5.09
C SER A 498 -6.71 7.55 3.72
N ILE A 499 -6.54 6.24 3.53
CA ILE A 499 -6.95 5.51 2.33
C ILE A 499 -8.26 4.79 2.65
N THR A 500 -9.31 5.13 1.92
CA THR A 500 -10.66 4.59 2.15
C THR A 500 -11.13 3.74 0.98
N VAL A 501 -11.81 2.65 1.30
CA VAL A 501 -12.37 1.69 0.34
C VAL A 501 -13.76 1.22 0.79
N SER A 502 -14.62 0.92 -0.19
CA SER A 502 -15.87 0.21 0.06
C SER A 502 -16.23 -0.71 -1.11
N GLU A 503 -16.74 -1.89 -0.78
CA GLU A 503 -17.27 -2.89 -1.72
C GLU A 503 -18.77 -2.71 -2.00
N ARG A 504 -19.40 -1.68 -1.42
CA ARG A 504 -20.83 -1.43 -1.57
C ARG A 504 -21.05 -0.19 -2.42
N ASP A 505 -21.59 -0.39 -3.62
CA ASP A 505 -21.77 0.63 -4.67
C ASP A 505 -22.42 1.94 -4.19
N ASN A 506 -23.35 1.84 -3.23
CA ASN A 506 -24.11 2.97 -2.73
C ASN A 506 -23.46 3.69 -1.53
N THR A 507 -22.23 3.37 -1.16
CA THR A 507 -21.53 4.14 -0.11
C THR A 507 -20.95 5.44 -0.67
N SER A 508 -20.69 6.41 0.21
CA SER A 508 -20.00 7.66 -0.17
C SER A 508 -18.67 7.42 -0.89
N VAL A 509 -17.88 6.44 -0.46
CA VAL A 509 -16.58 6.10 -1.06
C VAL A 509 -16.73 5.49 -2.45
N SER A 510 -17.59 4.49 -2.64
CA SER A 510 -17.79 3.88 -3.96
C SER A 510 -18.35 4.88 -4.98
N ARG A 511 -19.19 5.82 -4.53
CA ARG A 511 -19.65 6.93 -5.39
C ARG A 511 -18.54 7.91 -5.75
N ALA A 512 -17.65 8.25 -4.81
CA ALA A 512 -16.47 9.07 -5.12
C ALA A 512 -15.57 8.37 -6.13
N VAL A 513 -15.29 7.07 -5.94
CA VAL A 513 -14.53 6.26 -6.91
C VAL A 513 -15.20 6.25 -8.28
N SER A 514 -16.53 6.13 -8.33
CA SER A 514 -17.30 6.19 -9.59
C SER A 514 -17.23 7.57 -10.25
N SER A 515 -17.35 8.67 -9.48
CA SER A 515 -17.33 10.03 -10.01
C SER A 515 -15.93 10.45 -10.50
N PHE A 516 -14.88 9.95 -9.86
CA PHE A 516 -13.49 10.07 -10.30
C PHE A 516 -13.12 9.06 -11.40
N ARG A 517 -13.93 8.02 -11.63
CA ARG A 517 -13.59 6.86 -12.49
C ARG A 517 -12.27 6.20 -12.10
N GLY A 518 -12.02 6.07 -10.80
CA GLY A 518 -10.77 5.57 -10.25
C GLY A 518 -10.52 6.07 -8.82
N ALA A 519 -9.27 6.02 -8.38
CA ALA A 519 -8.88 6.63 -7.13
C ALA A 519 -8.93 8.17 -7.21
N GLY A 520 -9.03 8.84 -6.06
CA GLY A 520 -8.95 10.30 -6.01
C GLY A 520 -9.05 10.86 -4.59
N VAL A 521 -8.58 12.10 -4.42
CA VAL A 521 -8.70 12.84 -3.15
C VAL A 521 -10.17 13.19 -2.92
N GLN A 522 -10.78 12.58 -1.92
CA GLN A 522 -12.19 12.76 -1.57
C GLN A 522 -12.36 13.86 -0.52
N GLN A 523 -11.42 14.00 0.41
CA GLN A 523 -11.48 14.99 1.49
C GLN A 523 -10.13 15.65 1.67
N ILE A 524 -10.18 16.96 1.88
CA ILE A 524 -9.02 17.80 2.20
C ILE A 524 -9.31 18.46 3.55
N ALA A 525 -8.55 18.08 4.58
CA ALA A 525 -8.71 18.64 5.91
C ALA A 525 -7.75 19.80 6.13
N ILE A 526 -8.24 20.88 6.73
CA ILE A 526 -7.50 22.11 6.99
C ILE A 526 -7.55 22.38 8.50
N ALA A 527 -6.38 22.41 9.13
CA ALA A 527 -6.24 22.79 10.52
C ALA A 527 -6.40 24.31 10.68
N VAL A 528 -7.22 24.71 11.64
CA VAL A 528 -7.42 26.11 12.05
C VAL A 528 -7.25 26.25 13.55
N THR A 529 -7.02 27.48 14.03
CA THR A 529 -6.73 27.73 15.47
C THR A 529 -7.96 27.84 16.34
N ASP A 530 -9.08 28.30 15.78
CA ASP A 530 -10.37 28.44 16.47
C ASP A 530 -11.47 28.09 15.46
N LEU A 531 -11.97 26.85 15.54
CA LEU A 531 -12.94 26.35 14.59
C LEU A 531 -14.29 27.07 14.72
N VAL A 532 -14.68 27.46 15.93
CA VAL A 532 -15.96 28.13 16.17
C VAL A 532 -15.96 29.52 15.54
N ALA A 533 -14.90 30.30 15.75
CA ALA A 533 -14.75 31.62 15.14
C ALA A 533 -14.67 31.51 13.61
N THR A 534 -13.88 30.56 13.11
CA THR A 534 -13.74 30.29 11.66
C THR A 534 -15.08 29.93 11.03
N ALA A 535 -15.82 28.99 11.62
CA ALA A 535 -17.12 28.54 11.11
C ALA A 535 -18.17 29.67 11.12
N ARG A 536 -18.16 30.56 12.12
CA ARG A 536 -19.03 31.76 12.13
C ARG A 536 -18.70 32.71 10.99
N ALA A 537 -17.42 32.99 10.75
CA ALA A 537 -16.98 33.87 9.66
C ALA A 537 -17.35 33.30 8.28
N LEU A 538 -17.17 31.99 8.10
CA LEU A 538 -17.56 31.27 6.89
C LEU A 538 -19.07 31.27 6.68
N LYS A 539 -19.86 30.97 7.72
CA LYS A 539 -21.33 31.03 7.66
C LYS A 539 -21.83 32.42 7.29
N ALA A 540 -21.24 33.47 7.87
CA ALA A 540 -21.57 34.86 7.56
C ALA A 540 -21.24 35.22 6.09
N SER A 541 -20.25 34.56 5.50
CA SER A 541 -19.84 34.71 4.10
C SER A 541 -20.60 33.81 3.13
N GLY A 542 -21.57 33.01 3.62
CA GLY A 542 -22.38 32.11 2.81
C GLY A 542 -21.73 30.77 2.49
N ALA A 543 -20.70 30.37 3.23
CA ALA A 543 -20.08 29.06 3.04
C ALA A 543 -21.08 27.92 3.23
N PRO A 544 -21.03 26.86 2.39
CA PRO A 544 -21.96 25.76 2.48
C PRO A 544 -21.53 24.75 3.55
N LEU A 545 -21.79 25.08 4.82
CA LEU A 545 -21.54 24.18 5.94
C LEU A 545 -22.48 22.98 5.89
N LEU A 546 -21.98 21.77 6.20
CA LEU A 546 -22.79 20.56 6.25
C LEU A 546 -23.70 20.61 7.50
N PRO A 547 -25.04 20.53 7.35
CA PRO A 547 -25.93 20.51 8.49
C PRO A 547 -25.83 19.17 9.24
N VAL A 548 -25.66 19.23 10.56
CA VAL A 548 -25.66 18.05 11.44
C VAL A 548 -26.99 17.98 12.20
N PRO A 549 -27.65 16.81 12.25
CA PRO A 549 -28.91 16.63 12.97
C PRO A 549 -28.85 17.01 14.46
N ALA A 550 -29.93 17.60 14.99
CA ALA A 550 -29.99 18.11 16.37
C ALA A 550 -29.76 17.02 17.44
N ASN A 551 -30.20 15.79 17.16
CA ASN A 551 -30.07 14.63 18.05
C ASN A 551 -28.61 14.23 18.31
N TYR A 552 -27.68 14.53 17.40
CA TYR A 552 -26.24 14.33 17.63
C TYR A 552 -25.75 15.13 18.84
N TYR A 553 -26.21 16.37 18.98
CA TYR A 553 -25.83 17.26 20.07
C TYR A 553 -26.51 16.89 21.39
N ASP A 554 -27.73 16.36 21.34
CA ASP A 554 -28.40 15.82 22.52
C ASP A 554 -27.66 14.58 23.06
N ASP A 555 -27.13 13.74 22.16
CA ASP A 555 -26.28 12.59 22.51
C ASP A 555 -24.91 13.03 23.05
N LEU A 556 -24.27 14.05 22.46
CA LEU A 556 -23.02 14.60 23.00
C LEU A 556 -23.17 15.09 24.44
N LEU A 557 -24.27 15.78 24.76
CA LEU A 557 -24.56 16.26 26.12
C LEU A 557 -24.68 15.10 27.12
N ALA A 558 -25.14 13.92 26.69
CA ALA A 558 -25.23 12.74 27.53
C ALA A 558 -23.88 12.03 27.73
N ARG A 559 -22.95 12.15 26.75
CA ARG A 559 -21.64 11.47 26.76
C ARG A 559 -20.52 12.30 27.38
N TYR A 560 -20.56 13.61 27.21
CA TYR A 560 -19.46 14.49 27.54
C TYR A 560 -19.96 15.71 28.34
N ASP A 561 -19.16 16.09 29.33
CA ASP A 561 -19.26 17.41 29.96
C ASP A 561 -18.61 18.44 29.03
N ILE A 562 -19.44 19.17 28.27
CA ILE A 562 -19.06 20.21 27.32
C ILE A 562 -19.73 21.52 27.77
N ASP A 563 -18.99 22.63 27.74
CA ASP A 563 -19.55 23.96 28.03
C ASP A 563 -20.82 24.23 27.20
N ALA A 564 -21.86 24.76 27.86
CA ALA A 564 -23.17 24.96 27.23
C ALA A 564 -23.11 25.98 26.08
N GLY A 565 -22.25 26.99 26.17
CA GLY A 565 -22.03 27.97 25.11
C GLY A 565 -21.33 27.35 23.91
N LEU A 566 -20.32 26.50 24.15
CA LEU A 566 -19.65 25.74 23.11
C LEU A 566 -20.61 24.75 22.41
N LEU A 567 -21.38 23.96 23.17
CA LEU A 567 -22.35 23.03 22.61
C LEU A 567 -23.41 23.73 21.76
N ALA A 568 -23.90 24.89 22.21
CA ALA A 568 -24.85 25.70 21.45
C ALA A 568 -24.23 26.21 20.13
N ALA A 569 -22.98 26.68 20.16
CA ALA A 569 -22.26 27.09 18.96
C ALA A 569 -22.03 25.91 18.00
N MET A 570 -21.65 24.74 18.53
CA MET A 570 -21.46 23.54 17.72
C MET A 570 -22.75 23.14 17.00
N ARG A 571 -23.88 23.15 17.72
CA ARG A 571 -25.22 22.89 17.16
C ARG A 571 -25.59 23.87 16.07
N GLU A 572 -25.30 25.15 16.27
CA GLU A 572 -25.63 26.21 15.32
C GLU A 572 -24.80 26.14 14.03
N LEU A 573 -23.58 25.62 14.13
CA LEU A 573 -22.58 25.63 13.07
C LEU A 573 -22.40 24.26 12.38
N GLY A 574 -22.93 23.18 12.93
CA GLY A 574 -22.70 21.84 12.40
C GLY A 574 -21.33 21.26 12.77
N ILE A 575 -20.74 21.71 13.89
CA ILE A 575 -19.44 21.21 14.37
C ILE A 575 -19.67 19.87 15.07
N LEU A 576 -18.86 18.89 14.71
CA LEU A 576 -18.77 17.58 15.34
C LEU A 576 -17.63 17.60 16.39
N TYR A 577 -17.73 16.72 17.38
CA TYR A 577 -16.79 16.66 18.50
C TYR A 577 -16.41 15.23 18.84
N ASP A 578 -15.13 15.03 19.17
CA ASP A 578 -14.62 13.81 19.77
C ASP A 578 -13.63 14.14 20.89
N ARG A 579 -13.49 13.22 21.85
CA ARG A 579 -12.54 13.35 22.96
C ARG A 579 -11.91 12.00 23.26
N GLU A 580 -10.59 11.95 23.18
CA GLU A 580 -9.78 10.77 23.54
C GLU A 580 -9.71 10.63 25.08
N ALA A 581 -9.38 9.42 25.54
CA ALA A 581 -9.38 9.08 26.97
C ALA A 581 -8.33 9.86 27.78
N ASP A 582 -7.28 10.36 27.13
CA ASP A 582 -6.23 11.19 27.72
C ASP A 582 -6.60 12.69 27.77
N GLY A 583 -7.80 13.06 27.30
CA GLY A 583 -8.31 14.43 27.32
C GLY A 583 -8.04 15.22 26.05
N GLY A 584 -7.39 14.65 25.03
CA GLY A 584 -7.29 15.27 23.71
C GLY A 584 -8.68 15.51 23.12
N GLU A 585 -8.96 16.72 22.64
CA GLU A 585 -10.25 17.06 22.03
C GLU A 585 -10.10 17.36 20.54
N PHE A 586 -11.11 16.97 19.77
CA PHE A 586 -11.17 17.20 18.33
C PHE A 586 -12.48 17.86 17.98
N LEU A 587 -12.40 19.07 17.47
CA LEU A 587 -13.54 19.74 16.87
C LEU A 587 -13.32 19.70 15.36
N HIS A 588 -14.34 19.30 14.61
CA HIS A 588 -14.26 19.28 13.17
C HIS A 588 -15.60 19.58 12.50
N LEU A 589 -15.53 20.18 11.33
CA LEU A 589 -16.69 20.59 10.55
C LEU A 589 -16.46 20.27 9.09
N TYR A 590 -17.53 19.87 8.40
CA TYR A 590 -17.49 19.53 6.98
C TYR A 590 -18.20 20.60 6.16
N LEU A 591 -17.64 20.90 4.99
CA LEU A 591 -18.33 21.64 3.93
C LEU A 591 -19.07 20.66 3.02
N THR A 592 -20.12 21.11 2.36
CA THR A 592 -20.85 20.26 1.42
C THR A 592 -19.96 19.92 0.21
N PRO A 593 -20.06 18.70 -0.35
CA PRO A 593 -19.29 18.31 -1.52
C PRO A 593 -19.41 19.24 -2.73
N PHE A 594 -18.28 19.55 -3.35
CA PHE A 594 -18.22 20.23 -4.63
C PHE A 594 -18.54 19.25 -5.76
N ASP A 595 -19.55 19.53 -6.58
CA ASP A 595 -20.00 18.72 -7.72
C ASP A 595 -20.10 17.20 -7.41
N ASP A 596 -20.48 16.86 -6.17
CA ASP A 596 -20.57 15.49 -5.64
C ASP A 596 -19.27 14.66 -5.72
N ARG A 597 -18.12 15.33 -5.65
CA ARG A 597 -16.79 14.75 -5.86
C ARG A 597 -15.93 14.76 -4.60
N PHE A 598 -15.51 15.94 -4.16
CA PHE A 598 -14.67 16.13 -2.98
C PHE A 598 -15.26 17.21 -2.06
N HIS A 599 -14.83 17.23 -0.81
CA HIS A 599 -15.23 18.23 0.17
C HIS A 599 -14.06 18.66 1.06
N PHE A 600 -14.22 19.78 1.74
CA PHE A 600 -13.27 20.21 2.77
C PHE A 600 -13.77 19.87 4.16
N GLU A 601 -12.82 19.59 5.03
CA GLU A 601 -13.01 19.49 6.46
C GLU A 601 -12.16 20.58 7.12
N LEU A 602 -12.71 21.25 8.12
CA LEU A 602 -11.98 22.18 8.98
C LEU A 602 -11.83 21.55 10.34
N VAL A 603 -10.61 21.53 10.87
CA VAL A 603 -10.30 20.81 12.11
C VAL A 603 -9.58 21.71 13.11
N GLU A 604 -9.85 21.47 14.39
CA GLU A 604 -9.11 22.04 15.51
C GLU A 604 -8.78 20.90 16.48
N ARG A 605 -7.48 20.60 16.60
CA ARG A 605 -6.94 19.62 17.54
C ARG A 605 -6.51 20.32 18.82
N ARG A 606 -7.08 19.93 19.96
CA ARG A 606 -6.74 20.47 21.28
C ARG A 606 -6.08 19.39 22.13
N ALA A 607 -5.21 19.83 23.03
CA ALA A 607 -4.56 18.97 24.02
C ALA A 607 -3.92 17.69 23.42
N GLY A 608 -3.43 17.76 22.18
CA GLY A 608 -2.70 16.66 21.54
C GLY A 608 -3.54 15.56 20.88
N TYR A 609 -4.84 15.76 20.64
CA TYR A 609 -5.70 14.76 19.99
C TYR A 609 -5.08 14.18 18.70
N ALA A 610 -4.97 12.85 18.66
CA ALA A 610 -4.19 12.15 17.66
C ALA A 610 -5.00 11.57 16.49
N GLY A 611 -6.29 11.26 16.68
CA GLY A 611 -7.11 10.54 15.69
C GLY A 611 -7.67 11.39 14.53
N TYR A 612 -8.69 10.86 13.84
CA TYR A 612 -9.38 11.51 12.72
C TYR A 612 -10.88 11.77 13.00
N GLY A 613 -11.32 11.67 14.26
CA GLY A 613 -12.75 11.80 14.59
C GLY A 613 -13.60 10.64 14.06
N ALA A 614 -13.04 9.43 13.94
CA ALA A 614 -13.73 8.24 13.46
C ALA A 614 -15.10 7.95 14.13
N PRO A 615 -15.28 8.17 15.45
CA PRO A 615 -16.61 8.01 16.09
C PRO A 615 -17.71 8.88 15.47
N ASN A 616 -17.34 9.99 14.81
CA ASN A 616 -18.29 10.89 14.14
C ASN A 616 -18.62 10.47 12.69
N ALA A 617 -17.93 9.45 12.15
CA ALA A 617 -18.13 9.02 10.77
C ALA A 617 -19.58 8.65 10.44
N PRO A 618 -20.33 7.87 11.26
CA PRO A 618 -21.73 7.55 10.95
C PRO A 618 -22.62 8.79 10.83
N SER A 619 -22.47 9.74 11.77
CA SER A 619 -23.24 11.00 11.79
C SER A 619 -22.92 11.86 10.56
N ARG A 620 -21.63 12.01 10.25
CA ARG A 620 -21.16 12.75 9.06
C ARG A 620 -21.68 12.15 7.76
N LEU A 621 -21.54 10.83 7.60
CA LEU A 621 -21.95 10.12 6.39
C LEU A 621 -23.46 10.18 6.18
N ALA A 622 -24.24 10.09 7.26
CA ALA A 622 -25.69 10.31 7.23
C ALA A 622 -26.05 11.74 6.83
N ALA A 623 -25.39 12.75 7.41
CA ALA A 623 -25.60 14.16 7.05
C ALA A 623 -25.28 14.43 5.57
N MET A 624 -24.18 13.89 5.04
CA MET A 624 -23.83 13.99 3.62
C MET A 624 -24.87 13.32 2.71
N ALA A 625 -25.38 12.14 3.10
CA ALA A 625 -26.44 11.46 2.36
C ALA A 625 -27.74 12.27 2.32
N GLN A 626 -28.14 12.85 3.45
CA GLN A 626 -29.35 13.69 3.56
C GLN A 626 -29.21 14.98 2.75
N TRP A 627 -28.08 15.68 2.85
CA TRP A 627 -27.81 16.87 2.05
C TRP A 627 -27.97 16.57 0.56
N ARG A 628 -27.42 15.45 0.09
CA ARG A 628 -27.51 15.04 -1.31
C ARG A 628 -28.93 14.76 -1.75
N GLN A 629 -29.72 14.05 -0.93
CA GLN A 629 -31.13 13.80 -1.22
C GLN A 629 -31.94 15.09 -1.35
N ALA A 630 -31.58 16.15 -0.61
CA ALA A 630 -32.23 17.44 -0.72
C ALA A 630 -31.85 18.25 -1.97
N GLN A 631 -30.78 17.86 -2.69
CA GLN A 631 -30.38 18.47 -3.97
C GLN A 631 -31.00 17.80 -5.20
N GLN A 632 -31.57 16.60 -5.03
CA GLN A 632 -32.25 15.82 -6.07
C GLN A 632 -33.76 16.12 -6.05
#